data_AF-A0AAN6L7G7-F1
#
_entry.id   AF-A0AAN6L7G7-F1
#
_cell.length_a   1.000
_cell.length_b   1.000
_cell.length_c   1.000
_cell.angle_alpha   90.00
_cell.angle_beta   90.00
_cell.angle_gamma   90.00
#
_symmetry.space_group_name_H-M   'P 1'
#
loop_
_entity.id
_entity.type
_entity.pdbx_description
1 polymer ?
#
loop_
_entity_poly.entity_id
_entity_poly.type
_entity_poly.pdbx_seq_one_letter_code
_entity_poly.pdbx_strand_id
1 'polypeptide(L)'
;MVERMALEKLSLEVDRIVSAPYLVSLKGLHDILRHESCTTSTLRTWAAFRPCQIDTLASIVLDSIKPWPYTLDILSSLVSIEAFRDSVLQLLPTILDELLEGAVADGQDASNSIKSDKVINF
;
A
#
# COMPACT_ATOMS: atom_id res chain seq x y z
N MET A 1 -17.50 -19.38 7.97
CA MET A 1 -16.76 -19.17 9.24
C MET A 1 -15.42 -18.47 9.00
N VAL A 2 -14.63 -18.93 8.02
CA VAL A 2 -13.30 -18.38 7.68
C VAL A 2 -13.33 -16.89 7.28
N GLU A 3 -14.23 -16.46 6.38
CA GLU A 3 -14.33 -15.04 5.99
C GLU A 3 -14.69 -14.11 7.16
N ARG A 4 -15.50 -14.57 8.13
CA ARG A 4 -15.83 -13.76 9.32
C ARG A 4 -14.60 -13.52 10.19
N MET A 5 -13.74 -14.52 10.36
CA MET A 5 -12.49 -14.38 11.10
C MET A 5 -11.51 -13.46 10.37
N ALA A 6 -11.47 -13.50 9.03
CA ALA A 6 -10.66 -12.58 8.24
C ALA A 6 -11.13 -11.12 8.41
N LEU A 7 -12.44 -10.89 8.34
CA LEU A 7 -13.05 -9.58 8.58
C LEU A 7 -12.74 -9.03 9.99
N GLU A 8 -12.81 -9.89 11.00
CA GLU A 8 -12.50 -9.52 12.39
C GLU A 8 -11.03 -9.14 12.55
N LYS A 9 -10.10 -9.97 12.04
CA LYS A 9 -8.66 -9.67 12.07
C LYS A 9 -8.34 -8.36 11.36
N LEU A 10 -8.91 -8.16 10.16
CA LEU A 10 -8.75 -6.92 9.41
C LEU A 10 -9.27 -5.72 10.20
N SER A 11 -10.46 -5.83 10.76
CA SER A 11 -11.07 -4.74 11.54
C SER A 11 -10.24 -4.37 12.75
N LEU A 12 -9.76 -5.36 13.52
CA LEU A 12 -8.94 -5.13 14.71
C LEU A 12 -7.59 -4.51 14.35
N GLU A 13 -6.97 -4.96 13.27
CA GLU A 13 -5.68 -4.41 12.85
C GLU A 13 -5.84 -2.98 12.33
N VAL A 14 -6.90 -2.68 11.57
CA VAL A 14 -7.17 -1.29 11.16
C VAL A 14 -7.50 -0.42 12.38
N ASP A 15 -8.31 -0.91 13.33
CA ASP A 15 -8.61 -0.20 14.58
C ASP A 15 -7.32 0.16 15.34
N ARG A 16 -6.39 -0.80 15.44
CA ARG A 16 -5.07 -0.60 16.05
C ARG A 16 -4.26 0.46 15.32
N ILE A 17 -4.31 0.48 13.99
CA ILE A 17 -3.57 1.42 13.14
C ILE A 17 -4.13 2.84 13.28
N VAL A 18 -5.45 3.02 13.13
CA VAL A 18 -6.09 4.34 13.15
C VAL A 18 -6.12 4.97 14.54
N SER A 19 -6.09 4.16 15.60
CA SER A 19 -6.11 4.66 16.99
C SER A 19 -4.70 4.97 17.53
N ALA A 20 -3.65 4.72 16.76
CA ALA A 20 -2.29 4.91 17.22
C ALA A 20 -1.89 6.41 17.20
N PRO A 21 -1.22 6.92 18.24
CA PRO A 21 -0.77 8.31 18.29
C PRO A 21 0.47 8.59 17.41
N TYR A 22 1.06 7.56 16.81
CA TYR A 22 2.28 7.64 16.01
C TYR A 22 2.23 6.69 14.80
N LEU A 23 3.16 6.87 13.86
CA LEU A 23 3.33 5.98 12.72
C LEU A 23 3.55 4.53 13.20
N VAL A 24 2.68 3.62 12.78
CA VAL A 24 2.74 2.20 13.14
C VAL A 24 3.27 1.37 11.98
N SER A 25 3.90 0.24 12.32
CA SER A 25 4.20 -0.78 11.32
C SER A 25 2.91 -1.28 10.67
N LEU A 26 2.89 -1.25 9.33
CA LEU A 26 1.78 -1.77 8.50
C LEU A 26 1.98 -3.25 8.14
N LYS A 27 2.99 -3.90 8.70
CA LYS A 27 3.32 -5.29 8.41
C LYS A 27 2.18 -6.25 8.77
N GLY A 28 1.50 -6.03 9.90
CA GLY A 28 0.35 -6.83 10.30
C GLY A 28 -0.80 -6.74 9.29
N LEU A 29 -1.12 -5.52 8.85
CA LEU A 29 -2.11 -5.29 7.79
C LEU A 29 -1.70 -5.98 6.47
N HIS A 30 -0.45 -5.81 6.03
CA HIS A 30 0.08 -6.50 4.84
C HIS A 30 -0.10 -8.02 4.91
N ASP A 31 0.22 -8.63 6.06
CA ASP A 31 0.14 -10.08 6.23
C ASP A 31 -1.31 -10.58 6.24
N ILE A 32 -2.24 -9.79 6.79
CA ILE A 32 -3.68 -10.07 6.70
C ILE A 32 -4.16 -9.99 5.25
N LEU A 33 -3.77 -8.95 4.51
CA LEU A 33 -4.21 -8.73 3.12
C LEU A 33 -3.71 -9.81 2.16
N ARG A 34 -2.53 -10.41 2.41
CA ARG A 34 -1.99 -11.51 1.60
C ARG A 34 -2.52 -12.89 1.96
N HIS A 35 -3.24 -13.01 3.09
CA HIS A 35 -3.79 -14.29 3.50
C HIS A 35 -4.95 -14.71 2.60
N GLU A 36 -5.03 -15.98 2.21
CA GLU A 36 -6.04 -16.52 1.28
C GLU A 36 -7.50 -16.31 1.72
N SER A 37 -7.73 -16.07 3.01
CA SER A 37 -9.05 -15.83 3.57
C SER A 37 -9.48 -14.36 3.46
N CYS A 38 -8.55 -13.44 3.17
CA CYS A 38 -8.82 -12.03 2.98
C CYS A 38 -9.14 -11.77 1.50
N THR A 39 -10.40 -11.98 1.16
CA THR A 39 -10.93 -11.80 -0.19
C THR A 39 -11.34 -10.35 -0.43
N THR A 40 -11.53 -9.96 -1.70
CA THR A 40 -12.11 -8.64 -2.03
C THR A 40 -13.51 -8.45 -1.42
N SER A 41 -14.30 -9.51 -1.25
CA SER A 41 -15.57 -9.44 -0.51
C SER A 41 -15.36 -9.07 0.96
N THR A 42 -14.32 -9.62 1.61
CA THR A 42 -13.94 -9.26 2.98
C THR A 42 -13.57 -7.79 3.09
N LEU A 43 -12.76 -7.27 2.17
CA LEU A 43 -12.37 -5.85 2.14
C LEU A 43 -13.57 -4.92 1.91
N ARG A 44 -14.45 -5.26 0.97
CA ARG A 44 -15.68 -4.50 0.71
C ARG A 44 -16.60 -4.48 1.93
N THR A 45 -16.71 -5.62 2.60
CA THR A 45 -17.51 -5.76 3.82
C THR A 45 -16.95 -4.89 4.93
N TRP A 46 -15.63 -4.93 5.16
CA TRP A 46 -14.96 -4.05 6.12
C TRP A 46 -15.22 -2.57 5.82
N ALA A 47 -14.99 -2.14 4.57
CA ALA A 47 -15.17 -0.75 4.16
C ALA A 47 -16.62 -0.27 4.34
N ALA A 48 -17.61 -1.12 4.06
CA ALA A 48 -19.02 -0.81 4.27
C ALA A 48 -19.37 -0.65 5.76
N PHE A 49 -18.77 -1.45 6.65
CA PHE A 49 -19.01 -1.36 8.09
C PHE A 49 -18.22 -0.25 8.78
N ARG A 50 -17.10 0.21 8.20
CA ARG A 50 -16.19 1.19 8.82
C ARG A 50 -15.79 2.31 7.86
N PRO A 51 -16.75 3.04 7.27
CA PRO A 51 -16.47 4.09 6.29
C PRO A 51 -15.62 5.24 6.88
N CYS A 52 -15.77 5.53 8.17
CA CYS A 52 -15.04 6.61 8.85
C CYS A 52 -13.53 6.38 8.98
N GLN A 53 -13.06 5.15 8.78
CA GLN A 53 -11.64 4.81 8.90
C GLN A 53 -10.90 4.87 7.57
N ILE A 54 -11.63 4.99 6.46
CA ILE A 54 -11.08 4.92 5.12
C ILE A 54 -10.07 6.05 4.89
N ASP A 55 -10.47 7.29 5.18
CA ASP A 55 -9.61 8.46 4.96
C ASP A 55 -8.36 8.44 5.84
N THR A 56 -8.52 8.08 7.11
CA THR A 56 -7.39 7.96 8.03
C THR A 56 -6.43 6.86 7.59
N LEU A 57 -6.93 5.69 7.20
CA LEU A 57 -6.10 4.60 6.71
C LEU A 57 -5.40 4.99 5.40
N ALA A 58 -6.10 5.65 4.47
CA ALA A 58 -5.52 6.12 3.22
C ALA A 58 -4.34 7.07 3.45
N SER A 59 -4.49 8.05 4.34
CA SER A 59 -3.39 8.96 4.73
C SER A 59 -2.19 8.19 5.28
N ILE A 60 -2.41 7.26 6.22
CA ILE A 60 -1.33 6.48 6.84
C ILE A 60 -0.60 5.62 5.80
N VAL A 61 -1.34 4.98 4.89
CA VAL A 61 -0.76 4.18 3.81
C VAL A 61 0.08 5.06 2.88
N LEU A 62 -0.43 6.22 2.46
CA LEU A 62 0.31 7.15 1.60
C LEU A 62 1.61 7.65 2.23
N ASP A 63 1.55 8.07 3.50
CA ASP A 63 2.73 8.52 4.26
C ASP A 63 3.78 7.40 4.41
N SER A 64 3.35 6.15 4.31
CA SER A 64 4.19 4.96 4.48
C SER A 64 4.77 4.41 3.18
N ILE A 65 4.44 4.96 2.00
CA ILE A 65 4.93 4.46 0.70
C ILE A 65 6.45 4.64 0.55
N LYS A 66 6.95 5.85 0.78
CA LYS A 66 8.37 6.18 0.64
C LYS A 66 9.27 5.39 1.63
N PRO A 67 8.94 5.30 2.93
CA PRO A 67 9.79 4.57 3.88
C PRO A 67 9.70 3.04 3.74
N TRP A 68 8.61 2.49 3.19
CA TRP A 68 8.36 1.05 3.21
C TRP A 68 7.83 0.53 1.86
N PRO A 69 8.67 -0.11 1.03
CA PRO A 69 8.25 -0.60 -0.30
C PRO A 69 7.06 -1.55 -0.28
N TYR A 70 6.92 -2.38 0.76
CA TYR A 70 5.78 -3.32 0.89
C TYR A 70 4.43 -2.62 1.06
N THR A 71 4.41 -1.32 1.37
CA THR A 71 3.18 -0.53 1.45
C THR A 71 2.50 -0.40 0.08
N LEU A 72 3.23 -0.55 -1.02
CA LEU A 72 2.63 -0.59 -2.36
C LEU A 72 1.74 -1.83 -2.56
N ASP A 73 2.07 -2.97 -1.94
CA ASP A 73 1.22 -4.16 -1.97
C ASP A 73 -0.08 -3.95 -1.17
N ILE A 74 0.02 -3.21 -0.05
CA ILE A 74 -1.14 -2.80 0.75
C ILE A 74 -2.03 -1.88 -0.07
N LEU A 75 -1.45 -0.84 -0.68
CA LEU A 75 -2.14 0.10 -1.56
C LEU A 75 -2.87 -0.65 -2.68
N SER A 76 -2.15 -1.51 -3.41
CA SER A 76 -2.68 -2.32 -4.51
C SER A 76 -3.89 -3.18 -4.10
N SER A 77 -3.86 -3.75 -2.89
CA SER A 77 -4.97 -4.53 -2.36
C SER A 77 -6.20 -3.65 -2.05
N LEU A 78 -5.98 -2.51 -1.39
CA LEU A 78 -7.04 -1.63 -0.89
C LEU A 78 -7.67 -0.74 -1.98
N VAL A 79 -6.96 -0.40 -3.06
CA VAL A 79 -7.54 0.37 -4.19
C VAL A 79 -8.64 -0.39 -4.96
N SER A 80 -8.81 -1.69 -4.70
CA SER A 80 -9.98 -2.45 -5.16
C SER A 80 -11.30 -1.99 -4.52
N ILE A 81 -11.21 -1.19 -3.45
CA ILE A 81 -12.33 -0.56 -2.76
C ILE A 81 -12.47 0.87 -3.25
N GLU A 82 -13.61 1.17 -3.86
CA GLU A 82 -13.93 2.49 -4.43
C GLU A 82 -13.74 3.63 -3.43
N ALA A 83 -14.33 3.53 -2.24
CA ALA A 83 -14.18 4.56 -1.22
C ALA A 83 -12.71 4.82 -0.84
N PHE A 84 -11.89 3.77 -0.77
CA PHE A 84 -10.47 3.91 -0.44
C PHE A 84 -9.68 4.53 -1.58
N ARG A 85 -9.91 4.08 -2.81
CA ARG A 85 -9.31 4.66 -4.03
C ARG A 85 -9.65 6.13 -4.15
N ASP A 86 -10.91 6.49 -3.98
CA ASP A 86 -11.38 7.87 -4.12
C ASP A 86 -10.76 8.76 -3.03
N SER A 87 -10.64 8.24 -1.80
CA SER A 87 -9.95 8.92 -0.70
C SER A 87 -8.47 9.15 -1.00
N VAL A 88 -7.75 8.14 -1.51
CA VAL A 88 -6.35 8.27 -1.95
C VAL A 88 -6.20 9.37 -3.01
N LEU A 89 -7.06 9.39 -4.02
CA LEU A 89 -7.01 10.39 -5.10
C LEU A 89 -7.35 11.80 -4.62
N GLN A 90 -8.18 11.93 -3.58
CA GLN A 90 -8.47 13.22 -2.94
C GLN A 90 -7.30 13.72 -2.09
N LEU A 91 -6.64 12.83 -1.36
CA LEU A 91 -5.49 13.16 -0.50
C LEU A 91 -4.23 13.47 -1.33
N LEU A 92 -3.97 12.70 -2.39
CA LEU A 92 -2.81 12.86 -3.25
C LEU A 92 -3.16 12.64 -4.73
N PRO A 93 -3.65 13.67 -5.45
CA PRO A 93 -4.04 13.56 -6.86
C PRO A 93 -2.90 13.15 -7.80
N THR A 94 -1.65 13.48 -7.44
CA THR A 94 -0.43 13.20 -8.21
C THR A 94 0.17 11.82 -7.94
N ILE A 95 -0.48 10.97 -7.13
CA ILE A 95 0.10 9.69 -6.71
C ILE A 95 0.50 8.80 -7.89
N LEU A 96 -0.28 8.78 -8.97
CA LEU A 96 0.05 7.98 -10.15
C LEU A 96 1.30 8.48 -10.85
N ASP A 97 1.47 9.80 -10.95
CA ASP A 97 2.65 10.42 -11.54
C ASP A 97 3.88 10.13 -10.67
N GLU A 98 3.75 10.26 -9.34
CA GLU A 98 4.84 9.97 -8.39
C GLU A 98 5.28 8.49 -8.43
N LEU A 99 4.32 7.57 -8.51
CA LEU A 99 4.62 6.13 -8.64
C LEU A 99 5.25 5.81 -10.00
N LEU A 100 4.80 6.46 -11.08
CA LEU A 100 5.36 6.29 -12.42
C LEU A 100 6.80 6.81 -12.49
N GLU A 101 7.06 8.01 -11.96
CA GLU A 101 8.41 8.57 -11.88
C GLU A 101 9.35 7.65 -11.10
N GLY A 102 8.90 7.13 -9.96
CA GLY A 102 9.66 6.15 -9.18
C GLY A 102 9.98 4.87 -9.96
N ALA A 103 9.01 4.32 -10.69
CA ALA A 103 9.21 3.11 -11.50
C ALA A 103 10.16 3.33 -12.68
N VAL A 104 10.12 4.50 -13.33
CA VAL A 104 11.03 4.84 -14.43
C VAL A 104 12.45 5.06 -13.92
N ALA A 105 12.63 5.75 -12.78
CA ALA A 105 13.94 5.97 -12.17
C ALA A 105 14.65 4.65 -11.80
N ASP A 106 13.93 3.74 -11.15
CA ASP A 106 14.47 2.41 -10.76
C ASP A 106 14.90 1.57 -11.98
N GLY A 107 14.17 1.71 -13.10
CA GLY A 107 14.51 1.03 -14.36
C GLY A 107 15.73 1.61 -15.09
N GLN A 108 16.10 2.88 -14.87
CA GLN A 108 17.23 3.53 -15.53
C GLN A 108 18.58 3.15 -14.91
N ASP A 109 18.62 2.83 -13.62
CA ASP A 109 19.83 2.43 -12.90
C ASP A 109 20.41 1.08 -13.40
N ALA A 110 19.59 0.21 -13.98
CA ALA A 110 20.04 -1.06 -14.56
C ALA A 110 20.76 -0.89 -15.93
N SER A 111 20.56 0.24 -16.62
CA SER A 111 21.10 0.48 -17.97
C SER A 111 22.47 1.16 -18.03
N ASN A 112 22.98 1.70 -16.91
CA ASN A 112 24.20 2.51 -16.90
C ASN A 112 25.48 1.76 -16.48
N SER A 113 25.43 0.45 -16.20
CA SER A 113 26.61 -0.35 -15.85
C SER A 113 27.34 -0.98 -17.03
N ILE A 114 26.98 -0.67 -18.29
CA ILE A 114 27.66 -1.18 -19.49
C ILE A 114 28.30 -0.02 -20.26
N LYS A 115 29.29 0.67 -19.69
CA LYS A 115 30.31 1.45 -20.45
C LYS A 115 31.34 2.04 -19.48
N SER A 116 32.58 1.55 -19.61
CA SER A 116 33.84 1.88 -18.90
C SER A 116 34.31 0.57 -18.24
N ASP A 117 35.31 -0.18 -18.73
CA ASP A 117 36.56 0.25 -19.35
C ASP A 117 37.02 -0.74 -20.41
N LYS A 118 37.18 -0.24 -21.64
CA LYS A 118 38.07 -0.87 -22.62
C LYS A 118 38.89 0.22 -23.30
N VAL A 119 39.92 0.68 -22.59
CA VAL A 119 41.05 1.41 -23.21
C VAL A 119 42.34 0.85 -22.60
N ILE A 120 42.79 -0.28 -23.15
CA ILE A 120 44.20 -0.68 -23.02
C ILE A 120 44.93 0.09 -24.13
N ASN A 121 45.61 1.17 -23.76
CA ASN A 121 46.57 1.82 -24.65
C ASN A 121 47.89 1.04 -24.59
N PHE A 122 48.40 0.70 -25.77
CA PHE A 122 49.71 0.11 -26.03
C PHE A 122 50.84 1.07 -25.67
#